data_AF-A0A920UC23-F1
#
_entry.id   AF-A0A920UC23-F1
#
_cell.length_a   1.000
_cell.length_b   1.000
_cell.length_c   1.000
_cell.angle_alpha   90.00
_cell.angle_beta   90.00
_cell.angle_gamma   90.00
#
_symmetry.space_group_name_H-M   'P 1'
#
loop_
_entity.id
_entity.type
_entity.pdbx_description
1 polymer ?
#
loop_
_entity_poly.entity_id
_entity_poly.type
_entity_poly.pdbx_seq_one_letter_code
_entity_poly.pdbx_strand_id
1 'polypeptide(L)'
;MEPAQRELAMAVLASGLTDKSYEQAKRIIEHENVLGPLEKEQGITTFVRDTELYYFPVFGEPGGKAPLGLSGRRHHVSIHFSIWGDRVISMTPFFFGPTPPRCGRDRRTGCGSWGDREDLAFNLMASLDKEQIAESVIYDAAPADIVTFNASKASCRPTRACRHPR
;
A
#
# COMPACT_ATOMS: atom_id res chain seq x y z
N MET A 1 -10.65 1.25 -19.13
CA MET A 1 -9.68 0.62 -20.05
C MET A 1 -10.39 -0.56 -20.67
N GLU A 2 -10.20 -0.79 -21.96
CA GLU A 2 -10.74 -2.01 -22.58
C GLU A 2 -10.05 -3.26 -22.01
N PRO A 3 -10.69 -4.45 -22.03
CA PRO A 3 -10.13 -5.67 -21.45
C PRO A 3 -8.70 -5.98 -21.93
N ALA A 4 -8.43 -5.82 -23.23
CA ALA A 4 -7.11 -6.04 -23.81
C ALA A 4 -6.06 -5.03 -23.30
N GLN A 5 -6.45 -3.76 -23.10
CA GLN A 5 -5.55 -2.74 -22.53
C GLN A 5 -5.20 -3.04 -21.08
N ARG A 6 -6.17 -3.54 -20.31
CA ARG A 6 -5.97 -3.95 -18.91
C ARG A 6 -5.02 -5.14 -18.81
N GLU A 7 -5.18 -6.13 -19.66
CA GLU A 7 -4.29 -7.29 -19.71
C GLU A 7 -2.84 -6.88 -19.98
N LEU A 8 -2.63 -6.02 -20.99
CA LEU A 8 -1.31 -5.47 -21.30
C LEU A 8 -0.75 -4.62 -20.15
N ALA A 9 -1.58 -3.77 -19.52
CA ALA A 9 -1.15 -2.96 -18.39
C ALA A 9 -0.68 -3.82 -17.20
N MET A 10 -1.40 -4.91 -16.92
CA MET A 10 -1.01 -5.89 -15.90
C MET A 10 0.25 -6.65 -16.29
N ALA A 11 0.44 -6.98 -17.57
CA ALA A 11 1.66 -7.60 -18.08
C ALA A 11 2.88 -6.68 -17.93
N VAL A 12 2.74 -5.38 -18.17
CA VAL A 12 3.81 -4.41 -17.92
C VAL A 12 4.09 -4.26 -16.42
N LEU A 13 3.06 -4.31 -15.57
CA LEU A 13 3.28 -4.33 -14.12
C LEU A 13 4.06 -5.58 -13.68
N ALA A 14 3.71 -6.74 -14.24
CA ALA A 14 4.38 -8.01 -13.95
C ALA A 14 5.86 -7.99 -14.38
N SER A 15 6.21 -7.35 -15.50
CA SER A 15 7.59 -7.33 -15.98
C SER A 15 8.55 -6.52 -15.08
N GLY A 16 8.01 -5.56 -14.31
CA GLY A 16 8.77 -4.77 -13.35
C GLY A 16 8.76 -5.34 -11.92
N LEU A 17 8.06 -6.44 -11.67
CA LEU A 17 7.86 -7.00 -10.33
C LEU A 17 8.35 -8.46 -10.26
N THR A 18 8.73 -8.89 -9.06
CA THR A 18 8.84 -10.34 -8.79
C THR A 18 7.44 -10.97 -8.77
N ASP A 19 7.35 -12.29 -9.03
CA ASP A 19 6.09 -13.05 -8.92
C ASP A 19 5.38 -12.79 -7.60
N LYS A 20 6.14 -12.79 -6.50
CA LYS A 20 5.61 -12.51 -5.15
C LYS A 20 4.95 -11.13 -5.08
N SER A 21 5.65 -10.08 -5.52
CA SER A 21 5.12 -8.71 -5.48
C SER A 21 3.97 -8.48 -6.46
N TYR A 22 3.99 -9.16 -7.61
CA TYR A 22 2.90 -9.07 -8.58
C TYR A 22 1.62 -9.73 -8.07
N GLU A 23 1.73 -10.93 -7.49
CA GLU A 23 0.60 -11.60 -6.83
C GLU A 23 0.08 -10.80 -5.63
N GLN A 24 0.96 -10.12 -4.88
CA GLN A 24 0.52 -9.18 -3.84
C GLN A 24 -0.28 -8.02 -4.41
N ALA A 25 0.17 -7.39 -5.50
CA ALA A 25 -0.57 -6.31 -6.15
C ALA A 25 -1.95 -6.77 -6.66
N LYS A 26 -2.03 -7.93 -7.32
CA LYS A 26 -3.29 -8.53 -7.76
C LYS A 26 -4.26 -8.78 -6.61
N ARG A 27 -3.77 -9.40 -5.54
CA ARG A 27 -4.61 -9.65 -4.35
C ARG A 27 -5.15 -8.37 -3.74
N ILE A 28 -4.37 -7.28 -3.72
CA ILE A 28 -4.83 -5.97 -3.23
C ILE A 28 -5.92 -5.40 -4.14
N ILE A 29 -5.73 -5.49 -5.47
CA ILE A 29 -6.74 -5.08 -6.45
C ILE A 29 -8.03 -5.89 -6.27
N GLU A 30 -7.92 -7.22 -6.17
CA GLU A 30 -9.06 -8.13 -5.98
C GLU A 30 -9.76 -7.90 -4.64
N HIS A 31 -9.05 -7.41 -3.63
CA HIS A 31 -9.57 -7.16 -2.30
C HIS A 31 -10.69 -6.10 -2.28
N GLU A 32 -10.76 -5.21 -3.27
CA GLU A 32 -11.85 -4.25 -3.43
C GLU A 32 -13.23 -4.96 -3.48
N ASN A 33 -13.31 -6.17 -4.06
CA ASN A 33 -14.53 -6.96 -4.14
C ASN A 33 -14.98 -7.52 -2.78
N VAL A 34 -14.07 -7.61 -1.81
CA VAL A 34 -14.35 -8.03 -0.45
C VAL A 34 -14.73 -6.81 0.41
N LEU A 35 -14.00 -5.71 0.25
CA LEU A 35 -14.20 -4.50 1.04
C LEU A 35 -15.47 -3.74 0.71
N GLY A 36 -15.83 -3.63 -0.57
CA GLY A 36 -17.05 -2.93 -0.98
C GLY A 36 -18.30 -3.42 -0.25
N PRO A 37 -18.59 -4.74 -0.26
CA PRO A 37 -19.70 -5.31 0.50
C PRO A 37 -19.57 -5.11 2.02
N LEU A 38 -18.39 -5.39 2.60
CA LEU A 38 -18.16 -5.29 4.04
C LEU A 38 -18.36 -3.85 4.57
N GLU A 39 -17.81 -2.85 3.88
CA GLU A 39 -17.97 -1.45 4.24
C GLU A 39 -19.43 -1.01 4.13
N LYS A 40 -20.14 -1.47 3.10
CA LYS A 40 -21.57 -1.20 2.92
C LYS A 40 -22.41 -1.80 4.05
N GLU A 41 -22.11 -3.04 4.47
CA GLU A 41 -22.77 -3.69 5.62
C GLU A 41 -22.51 -2.93 6.93
N GLN A 42 -21.32 -2.36 7.09
CA GLN A 42 -20.94 -1.54 8.24
C GLN A 42 -21.45 -0.10 8.17
N GLY A 43 -22.17 0.28 7.10
CA GLY A 43 -22.66 1.64 6.89
C GLY A 43 -21.55 2.67 6.61
N ILE A 44 -20.35 2.21 6.24
CA ILE A 44 -19.21 3.07 5.92
C ILE A 44 -19.38 3.59 4.50
N THR A 45 -19.50 4.91 4.36
CA THR A 45 -19.52 5.58 3.06
C THR A 45 -18.14 6.13 2.74
N THR A 46 -17.52 5.61 1.69
CA THR A 46 -16.17 5.98 1.23
C THR A 46 -16.16 6.08 -0.31
N PHE A 47 -14.99 6.19 -0.92
CA PHE A 47 -14.82 6.14 -2.38
C PHE A 47 -15.34 4.80 -2.96
N VAL A 48 -15.61 4.80 -4.27
CA VAL A 48 -16.11 3.61 -4.96
C VAL A 48 -15.06 2.49 -4.92
N ARG A 49 -15.46 1.33 -4.40
CA ARG A 49 -14.66 0.09 -4.42
C ARG A 49 -14.85 -0.60 -5.76
N ASP A 50 -13.78 -0.69 -6.54
CA ASP A 50 -13.82 -1.25 -7.89
C ASP A 50 -12.41 -1.68 -8.34
N THR A 51 -12.31 -2.93 -8.79
CA THR A 51 -11.07 -3.52 -9.33
C THR A 51 -10.63 -2.91 -10.65
N GLU A 52 -11.52 -2.27 -11.40
CA GLU A 52 -11.24 -1.69 -12.71
C GLU A 52 -10.76 -0.24 -12.64
N LEU A 53 -10.88 0.40 -11.47
CA LEU A 53 -10.48 1.79 -11.28
C LEU A 53 -8.96 1.99 -11.07
N TYR A 54 -8.12 1.03 -11.45
CA TYR A 54 -6.65 1.17 -11.38
C TYR A 54 -6.11 1.84 -12.65
N TYR A 55 -5.19 2.79 -12.49
CA TYR A 55 -4.70 3.63 -13.60
C TYR A 55 -3.24 3.35 -13.92
N PHE A 56 -2.93 3.33 -15.22
CA PHE A 56 -1.58 3.09 -15.73
C PHE A 56 -1.07 4.25 -16.60
N PRO A 57 -0.75 5.41 -16.00
CA PRO A 57 -0.21 6.52 -16.76
C PRO A 57 1.22 6.22 -17.24
N VAL A 58 1.47 6.65 -18.47
CA VAL A 58 2.79 6.63 -19.12
C VAL A 58 3.26 8.07 -19.26
N PHE A 59 4.51 8.33 -18.89
CA PHE A 59 5.13 9.66 -18.95
C PHE A 59 6.32 9.61 -19.90
N GLY A 60 6.22 10.34 -21.00
CA GLY A 60 7.22 10.30 -22.07
C GLY A 60 6.84 9.30 -23.17
N GLU A 61 7.77 9.09 -24.09
CA GLU A 61 7.56 8.28 -25.30
C GLU A 61 8.21 6.90 -25.13
N PRO A 62 7.43 5.80 -25.14
CA PRO A 62 7.98 4.44 -25.15
C PRO A 62 8.92 4.23 -26.33
N GLY A 63 10.11 3.67 -26.07
CA GLY A 63 11.13 3.45 -27.12
C GLY A 63 11.91 4.70 -27.53
N GLY A 64 11.61 5.87 -26.94
CA GLY A 64 12.38 7.09 -27.13
C GLY A 64 13.77 7.05 -26.45
N LYS A 65 14.59 8.07 -26.72
CA LYS A 65 15.90 8.26 -26.06
C LYS A 65 15.80 8.91 -24.67
N ALA A 66 14.69 9.57 -24.38
CA ALA A 66 14.43 10.22 -23.11
C ALA A 66 13.97 9.20 -22.05
N PRO A 67 14.11 9.49 -20.75
CA PRO A 67 13.56 8.64 -19.70
C PRO A 67 12.05 8.46 -19.83
N LEU A 68 11.58 7.25 -19.52
CA LEU A 68 10.17 6.86 -19.50
C LEU A 68 9.72 6.69 -18.05
N GLY A 69 8.58 7.28 -17.71
CA GLY A 69 7.88 7.01 -16.47
C GLY A 69 6.68 6.10 -16.74
N LEU A 70 6.45 5.14 -15.86
CA LEU A 70 5.24 4.34 -15.86
C LEU A 70 4.75 4.21 -14.43
N SER A 71 3.45 4.34 -14.19
CA SER A 71 2.89 4.03 -12.87
C SER A 71 1.76 3.02 -12.97
N GLY A 72 1.55 2.24 -11.92
CA GLY A 72 0.30 1.54 -11.64
C GLY A 72 -0.23 2.08 -10.32
N ARG A 73 -1.41 2.73 -10.33
CA ARG A 73 -1.90 3.41 -9.13
C ARG A 73 -3.40 3.34 -8.88
N ARG A 74 -3.73 3.28 -7.58
CA ARG A 74 -5.02 3.50 -6.92
C ARG A 74 -4.70 3.83 -5.44
N HIS A 75 -5.71 4.00 -4.60
CA HIS A 75 -5.57 4.29 -3.18
C HIS A 75 -4.91 3.15 -2.36
N HIS A 76 -4.86 1.90 -2.85
CA HIS A 76 -4.18 0.79 -2.15
C HIS A 76 -2.89 0.27 -2.82
N VAL A 77 -2.61 0.68 -4.06
CA VAL A 77 -1.37 0.35 -4.79
C VAL A 77 -0.81 1.61 -5.38
N SER A 78 0.46 1.89 -5.15
CA SER A 78 1.18 2.95 -5.86
C SER A 78 2.57 2.44 -6.23
N ILE A 79 2.78 2.14 -7.50
CA ILE A 79 4.08 1.75 -8.04
C ILE A 79 4.42 2.72 -9.16
N HIS A 80 5.64 3.24 -9.15
CA HIS A 80 6.17 4.07 -10.22
C HIS A 80 7.54 3.56 -10.66
N PHE A 81 7.67 3.24 -11.95
CA PHE A 81 8.93 2.92 -12.61
C PHE A 81 9.49 4.15 -13.30
N SER A 82 10.73 4.48 -12.99
CA SER A 82 11.55 5.37 -13.80
C SER A 82 12.49 4.50 -14.62
N ILE A 83 12.43 4.62 -15.95
CA ILE A 83 13.15 3.78 -16.90
C ILE A 83 14.03 4.69 -17.76
N TRP A 84 15.28 4.30 -17.98
CA TRP A 84 16.17 4.97 -18.92
C TRP A 84 16.93 3.94 -19.76
N GLY A 85 16.69 3.97 -21.08
CA GLY A 85 17.19 2.93 -21.98
C GLY A 85 16.54 1.59 -21.67
N ASP A 86 17.35 0.58 -21.41
CA ASP A 86 16.95 -0.80 -21.09
C ASP A 86 16.92 -1.07 -19.57
N ARG A 87 17.01 -0.04 -18.73
CA ARG A 87 17.12 -0.19 -17.26
C ARG A 87 16.02 0.54 -16.51
N VAL A 88 15.50 -0.14 -15.49
CA VAL A 88 14.74 0.51 -14.41
C VAL A 88 15.76 1.20 -13.50
N ILE A 89 15.72 2.53 -13.45
CA ILE A 89 16.63 3.36 -12.64
C ILE A 89 16.06 3.67 -11.25
N SER A 90 14.73 3.63 -11.08
CA SER A 90 14.07 3.76 -9.78
C SER A 90 12.68 3.13 -9.79
N MET A 91 12.24 2.69 -8.61
CA MET A 91 10.90 2.17 -8.32
C MET A 91 10.28 2.93 -7.16
N THR A 92 10.14 4.25 -7.28
CA THR A 92 9.59 5.10 -6.22
C THR A 92 8.55 6.09 -6.76
N PRO A 93 7.39 6.25 -6.10
CA PRO A 93 6.96 5.54 -4.89
C PRO A 93 6.66 4.05 -5.14
N PHE A 94 6.84 3.24 -4.09
CA PHE A 94 6.39 1.85 -4.02
C PHE A 94 5.57 1.67 -2.74
N PHE A 95 4.29 1.37 -2.89
CA PHE A 95 3.37 1.22 -1.79
C PHE A 95 2.32 0.15 -2.09
N PHE A 96 2.12 -0.70 -1.11
CA PHE A 96 1.03 -1.66 -1.03
C PHE A 96 0.38 -1.50 0.34
N GLY A 97 -0.91 -1.19 0.38
CA GLY A 97 -1.62 -0.99 1.63
C GLY A 97 -2.99 -1.64 1.62
N PRO A 98 -3.12 -2.96 1.80
CA PRO A 98 -4.44 -3.57 1.98
C PRO A 98 -5.03 -3.20 3.33
N THR A 99 -6.35 -3.16 3.40
CA THR A 99 -7.10 -2.89 4.62
C THR A 99 -8.42 -3.64 4.55
N PRO A 100 -8.76 -4.54 5.50
CA PRO A 100 -7.96 -4.96 6.64
C PRO A 100 -6.88 -5.99 6.25
N PRO A 101 -5.79 -6.12 7.03
CA PRO A 101 -4.76 -7.14 6.78
C PRO A 101 -5.29 -8.57 6.91
N ARG A 102 -6.42 -8.76 7.62
CA ARG A 102 -7.13 -10.03 7.81
C ARG A 102 -8.63 -9.81 7.72
N CYS A 103 -9.33 -10.65 6.96
CA CYS A 103 -10.79 -10.76 7.03
C CYS A 103 -11.16 -11.72 8.17
N GLY A 104 -12.19 -11.40 8.95
CA GLY A 104 -12.57 -12.16 10.14
C GLY A 104 -13.12 -13.57 9.88
N ARG A 105 -12.95 -14.44 10.90
CA ARG A 105 -13.49 -15.78 11.25
C ARG A 105 -13.67 -16.90 10.21
N ASP A 106 -13.89 -16.65 8.93
CA ASP A 106 -13.93 -17.74 7.95
C ASP A 106 -12.59 -17.86 7.22
N ARG A 107 -12.06 -19.09 7.13
CA ARG A 107 -10.86 -19.41 6.34
C ARG A 107 -11.14 -19.42 4.82
N ARG A 108 -12.35 -19.02 4.39
CA ARG A 108 -12.83 -19.14 3.00
C ARG A 108 -12.69 -17.83 2.24
N THR A 109 -12.67 -16.70 2.93
CA THR A 109 -12.30 -15.40 2.38
C THR A 109 -10.78 -15.31 2.40
N GLY A 110 -10.14 -15.53 1.25
CA GLY A 110 -8.69 -15.56 1.05
C GLY A 110 -7.97 -14.22 1.32
N CYS A 111 -8.10 -13.67 2.52
CA CYS A 111 -7.51 -12.41 2.94
C CYS A 111 -6.30 -12.69 3.85
N GLY A 112 -5.11 -12.49 3.32
CA GLY A 112 -3.87 -12.55 4.09
C GLY A 112 -2.67 -12.31 3.21
N SER A 113 -2.53 -11.09 2.67
CA SER A 113 -1.37 -10.72 1.83
C SER A 113 -0.13 -10.33 2.65
N TRP A 114 -0.25 -10.20 3.99
CA TRP A 114 0.83 -9.71 4.88
C TRP A 114 1.00 -10.46 6.20
N GLY A 115 0.39 -11.66 6.34
CA GLY A 115 0.43 -12.46 7.57
C GLY A 115 1.82 -12.50 8.21
N ASP A 116 2.84 -12.90 7.46
CA ASP A 116 4.21 -13.06 7.99
C ASP A 116 4.84 -11.76 8.53
N ARG A 117 4.63 -10.62 7.86
CA ARG A 117 5.24 -9.34 8.30
C ARG A 117 4.54 -8.77 9.52
N GLU A 118 3.22 -8.86 9.51
CA GLU A 118 2.38 -8.47 10.65
C GLU A 118 2.67 -9.38 11.86
N ASP A 119 2.74 -10.70 11.64
CA ASP A 119 3.08 -11.68 12.67
C ASP A 119 4.49 -11.43 13.23
N LEU A 120 5.46 -11.08 12.39
CA LEU A 120 6.80 -10.73 12.86
C LEU A 120 6.77 -9.49 13.76
N ALA A 121 6.00 -8.45 13.40
CA ALA A 121 5.84 -7.26 14.22
C ALA A 121 5.16 -7.57 15.57
N PHE A 122 4.09 -8.38 15.57
CA PHE A 122 3.43 -8.79 16.80
C PHE A 122 4.31 -9.71 17.66
N ASN A 123 5.07 -10.62 17.06
CA ASN A 123 6.02 -11.49 17.75
C ASN A 123 7.15 -10.67 18.39
N LEU A 124 7.63 -9.64 17.71
CA LEU A 124 8.59 -8.70 18.26
C LEU A 124 7.99 -7.96 19.46
N MET A 125 6.77 -7.42 19.35
CA MET A 125 6.11 -6.75 20.48
C MET A 125 5.87 -7.71 21.65
N ALA A 126 5.55 -8.97 21.38
CA ALA A 126 5.33 -10.00 22.38
C ALA A 126 6.62 -10.49 23.05
N SER A 127 7.80 -10.23 22.47
CA SER A 127 9.09 -10.61 23.05
C SER A 127 9.68 -9.53 23.97
N LEU A 128 9.08 -8.34 24.02
CA LEU A 128 9.54 -7.23 24.86
C LEU A 128 9.14 -7.42 26.33
N ASP A 129 10.00 -6.97 27.24
CA ASP A 129 9.68 -6.86 28.66
C ASP A 129 8.82 -5.61 28.97
N LYS A 130 8.43 -5.43 30.24
CA LYS A 130 7.51 -4.35 30.64
C LYS A 130 8.15 -2.97 30.43
N GLU A 131 9.43 -2.85 30.73
CA GLU A 131 10.21 -1.63 30.60
C GLU A 131 10.34 -1.24 29.11
N GLN A 132 10.64 -2.20 28.24
CA GLN A 132 10.72 -2.03 26.79
C GLN A 132 9.37 -1.70 26.15
N ILE A 133 8.28 -2.33 26.60
CA ILE A 133 6.92 -1.98 26.16
C ILE A 133 6.59 -0.53 26.52
N ALA A 134 6.91 -0.11 27.75
CA ALA A 134 6.66 1.26 28.21
C ALA A 134 7.43 2.31 27.40
N GLU A 135 8.59 1.96 26.84
CA GLU A 135 9.35 2.83 25.93
C GLU A 135 8.86 2.76 24.48
N SER A 136 8.38 1.60 24.02
CA SER A 136 7.98 1.36 22.62
C SER A 136 6.56 1.86 22.28
N VAL A 137 5.66 1.89 23.26
CA VAL A 137 4.28 2.34 23.07
C VAL A 137 4.22 3.87 23.12
N ILE A 138 3.99 4.49 21.95
CA ILE A 138 3.94 5.96 21.80
C ILE A 138 2.52 6.51 22.03
N TYR A 139 1.49 5.69 21.81
CA TYR A 139 0.08 6.03 22.02
C TYR A 139 -0.67 4.82 22.59
N ASP A 140 -1.54 5.06 23.58
CA ASP A 140 -2.41 4.02 24.15
C ASP A 140 -3.46 3.50 23.15
N ALA A 141 -3.81 4.32 22.16
CA ALA A 141 -4.69 3.96 21.06
C ALA A 141 -4.06 4.37 19.73
N ALA A 142 -4.18 3.51 18.72
CA ALA A 142 -3.72 3.82 17.37
C ALA A 142 -4.40 5.11 16.86
N PRO A 143 -3.65 6.09 16.35
CA PRO A 143 -4.22 7.26 15.71
C PRO A 143 -5.14 6.88 14.54
N ALA A 144 -6.16 7.71 14.28
CA ALA A 144 -7.08 7.47 13.16
C ALA A 144 -6.41 7.56 11.78
N ASP A 145 -5.30 8.29 11.68
CA ASP A 145 -4.48 8.45 10.46
C ASP A 145 -3.04 8.89 10.87
N ILE A 146 -2.16 9.13 9.89
CA ILE A 146 -0.83 9.72 10.07
C ILE A 146 -0.99 11.05 10.83
N VAL A 147 -0.29 11.16 11.97
CA VAL A 147 -0.44 12.26 12.94
C VAL A 147 -0.31 13.66 12.32
N THR A 148 0.55 13.81 11.32
CA THR A 148 0.80 15.09 10.65
C THR A 148 -0.23 15.45 9.59
N PHE A 149 -1.00 14.48 9.08
CA PHE A 149 -1.94 14.58 7.97
C PHE A 149 -1.37 15.32 6.73
N ASN A 150 -2.19 15.53 5.70
CA ASN A 150 -1.83 16.41 4.58
C ASN A 150 -2.17 17.87 4.93
N ALA A 151 -1.31 18.50 5.73
CA ALA A 151 -1.46 19.90 6.14
C ALA A 151 -0.23 20.72 5.73
N SER A 152 -0.44 22.01 5.41
CA SER A 152 0.64 22.94 5.05
C SER A 152 1.63 23.22 6.19
N LYS A 153 1.32 22.77 7.41
CA LYS A 153 2.20 22.79 8.58
C LYS A 153 2.03 21.48 9.34
N ALA A 154 3.15 20.85 9.71
CA ALA A 154 3.12 19.65 10.53
C ALA A 154 2.65 19.97 11.97
N SER A 155 1.68 19.21 12.45
CA SER A 155 1.24 19.20 13.84
C SER A 155 2.23 18.39 14.70
N CYS A 156 3.30 19.00 15.17
CA CYS A 156 4.13 18.38 16.20
C CYS A 156 3.42 18.49 17.56
N ARG A 157 2.84 17.38 18.06
CA ARG A 157 2.47 17.29 19.48
C ARG A 157 3.73 17.01 20.32
N PRO A 158 3.79 17.48 21.57
CA PRO A 158 4.95 17.28 22.43
C PRO A 158 4.94 15.85 22.99
N THR A 159 5.27 14.85 22.18
CA THR A 159 5.75 13.56 22.69
C THR A 159 7.28 13.60 22.76
N ARG A 160 7.88 12.73 23.59
CA ARG A 160 9.34 12.68 23.83
C ARG A 160 10.18 12.64 22.54
N ALA A 161 9.62 12.16 21.44
CA ALA A 161 10.25 12.04 20.12
C ALA A 161 10.48 13.38 19.39
N CYS A 162 9.80 14.48 19.78
CA CYS A 162 9.98 15.80 19.15
C CYS A 162 10.88 16.74 19.98
N ARG A 163 11.93 16.22 20.63
CA ARG A 163 12.97 17.10 21.20
C ARG A 163 13.99 17.42 20.11
N HIS A 164 14.02 18.66 19.65
CA HIS A 164 15.16 19.17 18.88
C HIS A 164 16.45 18.95 19.69
N PRO A 165 17.55 18.49 19.06
CA PRO A 165 18.87 18.61 19.68
C PRO A 165 19.15 20.11 19.83
N ARG A 166 19.49 20.53 21.05
CA ARG A 166 20.06 21.86 21.29
C ARG A 166 21.51 21.88 20.85
#